data_AF-A0A742LPP8-F1
#
_entry.id   AF-A0A742LPP8-F1
#
_cell.length_a   1.000
_cell.length_b   1.000
_cell.length_c   1.000
_cell.angle_alpha   90.00
_cell.angle_beta   90.00
_cell.angle_gamma   90.00
#
_symmetry.space_group_name_H-M   'P 1'
#
loop_
_entity.id
_entity.type
_entity.pdbx_description
1 polymer ?
#
loop_
_entity_poly.entity_id
_entity_poly.type
_entity_poly.pdbx_seq_one_letter_code
_entity_poly.pdbx_strand_id
1 'polypeptide(L)'
;MTSPISTVIPEITIHDNRPVTTSVSVANFFGKQHKHVLKKIRSLDCSPAFTTANFSTVVITTQAGFDERETEAYEMTKDGFVFLVMGFTGKKAAAFKEAYIAEFNRMEEEIRQQKNDMIFGDSRTLVIHLDEHGNIKSTEKVPGDSVVCTFQSFKFWVERNGWLVIRRDDLTELFNETLRKIGLPATLPNPQ
;
A
#
# COMPACT_ATOMS: atom_id res chain seq x y z
N MET A 1 24.29 9.39 -13.12
CA MET A 1 23.36 8.30 -12.77
C MET A 1 22.39 8.88 -11.75
N THR A 2 21.20 9.28 -12.17
CA THR A 2 20.18 9.92 -11.31
C THR A 2 19.23 8.85 -10.80
N SER A 3 19.18 8.68 -9.49
CA SER A 3 18.25 7.79 -8.78
C SER A 3 16.80 8.00 -9.22
N PRO A 4 15.94 6.97 -9.18
CA PRO A 4 14.53 7.13 -9.51
C PRO A 4 13.90 8.17 -8.58
N ILE A 5 13.37 9.25 -9.17
CA ILE A 5 12.57 10.24 -8.45
C ILE A 5 11.35 9.50 -7.92
N SER A 6 11.31 9.29 -6.61
CA SER A 6 10.13 8.83 -5.89
C SER A 6 8.92 9.62 -6.40
N THR A 7 7.98 8.95 -7.07
CA THR A 7 6.90 9.64 -7.80
C THR A 7 5.80 10.12 -6.86
N VAL A 8 5.77 9.59 -5.62
CA VAL A 8 4.64 9.79 -4.70
C VAL A 8 5.01 10.41 -3.36
N ILE A 9 6.28 10.39 -2.91
CA ILE A 9 6.68 10.94 -1.61
C ILE A 9 7.99 11.73 -1.68
N PRO A 10 8.18 12.77 -0.83
CA PRO A 10 9.44 13.50 -0.73
C PRO A 10 10.58 12.61 -0.21
N GLU A 11 11.79 13.15 -0.23
CA GLU A 11 12.96 12.50 0.38
C GLU A 11 12.73 12.24 1.88
N ILE A 12 13.14 11.05 2.34
CA ILE A 12 12.99 10.57 3.71
C ILE A 12 14.38 10.19 4.22
N THR A 13 14.73 10.66 5.41
CA THR A 13 15.95 10.30 6.14
C THR A 13 15.60 9.61 7.45
N ILE A 14 16.58 8.96 8.08
CA ILE A 14 16.42 8.36 9.41
C ILE A 14 17.10 9.26 10.43
N HIS A 15 16.35 9.79 11.39
CA HIS A 15 16.85 10.52 12.55
C HIS A 15 16.30 9.84 13.82
N ASP A 16 17.17 9.55 14.80
CA ASP A 16 16.80 8.83 16.03
C ASP A 16 15.97 7.55 15.80
N ASN A 17 16.38 6.76 14.80
CA ASN A 17 15.71 5.52 14.40
C ASN A 17 14.23 5.71 13.98
N ARG A 18 13.87 6.93 13.54
CA ARG A 18 12.55 7.26 13.00
C ARG A 18 12.67 7.84 11.59
N PRO A 19 11.76 7.48 10.66
CA PRO A 19 11.70 8.12 9.36
C PRO A 19 11.17 9.55 9.48
N VAL A 20 11.93 10.49 8.95
CA VAL A 20 11.63 11.92 8.95
C VAL A 20 11.81 12.52 7.56
N THR A 21 11.18 13.67 7.31
CA THR A 21 11.40 14.48 6.11
C THR A 21 11.59 15.94 6.50
N THR A 22 12.11 16.76 5.59
CA THR A 22 12.34 18.19 5.85
C THR A 22 11.36 19.06 5.07
N SER A 23 11.08 20.25 5.61
CA SER A 23 10.30 21.29 4.92
C SER A 23 10.89 21.68 3.54
N VAL A 24 12.20 21.51 3.33
CA VAL A 24 12.85 21.72 2.03
C VAL A 24 12.55 20.57 1.08
N SER A 25 12.68 19.32 1.52
CA SER A 25 12.33 18.15 0.72
C SER A 25 10.85 18.18 0.31
N VAL A 26 9.97 18.58 1.23
CA VAL A 26 8.54 18.82 0.95
C VAL A 26 8.33 19.93 -0.08
N ALA A 27 9.01 21.08 0.08
CA ALA A 27 8.93 22.20 -0.85
C ALA A 27 9.35 21.80 -2.27
N ASN A 28 10.50 21.13 -2.40
CA ASN A 28 11.05 20.64 -3.66
C ASN A 28 10.10 19.63 -4.31
N PHE A 29 9.62 18.65 -3.55
CA PHE A 29 8.73 17.61 -4.05
C PHE A 29 7.42 18.21 -4.60
N PHE A 30 6.74 19.08 -3.85
CA PHE A 30 5.47 19.68 -4.27
C PHE A 30 5.62 20.89 -5.20
N GLY A 31 6.84 21.30 -5.54
CA GLY A 31 7.11 22.48 -6.37
C GLY A 31 6.61 23.77 -5.72
N LYS A 32 6.74 23.89 -4.39
CA LYS A 32 6.34 25.06 -3.62
C LYS A 32 7.57 25.82 -3.15
N GLN A 33 7.46 27.14 -2.96
CA GLN A 33 8.53 27.91 -2.33
C GLN A 33 8.65 27.50 -0.85
N HIS A 34 9.88 27.25 -0.38
CA HIS A 34 10.14 26.84 1.00
C HIS A 34 9.54 27.81 2.03
N LYS A 35 9.65 29.12 1.79
CA LYS A 35 9.00 30.15 2.62
C LYS A 35 7.48 29.97 2.80
N HIS A 36 6.78 29.46 1.78
CA HIS A 36 5.34 29.20 1.85
C HIS A 36 5.05 27.93 2.65
N VAL A 37 5.92 26.92 2.57
CA VAL A 37 5.83 25.72 3.40
C VAL A 37 6.04 26.07 4.87
N LEU A 38 7.07 26.85 5.20
CA LEU A 38 7.32 27.35 6.57
C LEU A 38 6.12 28.13 7.11
N LYS A 39 5.57 29.06 6.31
CA LYS A 39 4.36 29.81 6.69
C LYS A 39 3.18 28.88 6.97
N LYS A 40 2.99 27.84 6.14
CA LYS A 40 1.90 26.88 6.32
C LYS A 40 2.07 26.03 7.58
N ILE A 41 3.29 25.57 7.87
CA ILE A 41 3.61 24.83 9.10
C ILE A 41 3.29 25.67 10.33
N ARG A 42 3.73 26.93 10.36
CA ARG A 42 3.49 27.87 11.48
C ARG A 42 2.00 28.24 11.66
N SER A 43 1.19 28.04 10.64
CA SER A 43 -0.25 28.34 10.65
C SER A 43 -1.11 27.07 10.70
N LEU A 44 -0.55 25.90 11.03
CA LEU A 44 -1.33 24.68 11.19
C LEU A 44 -2.22 24.82 12.43
N ASP A 45 -3.49 24.50 12.26
CA ASP A 45 -4.47 24.47 13.34
C ASP A 45 -4.49 23.06 13.93
N CYS A 46 -3.51 22.77 14.79
CA CYS A 46 -3.40 21.53 15.53
C CYS A 46 -2.96 21.79 16.97
N SER A 47 -3.16 20.80 17.83
CA SER A 47 -2.85 20.95 19.26
C SER A 47 -1.34 21.19 19.47
N PRO A 48 -0.93 21.97 20.48
CA PRO A 48 0.49 22.16 20.79
C PRO A 48 1.24 20.84 20.98
N ALA A 49 0.60 19.85 21.60
CA ALA A 49 1.15 18.51 21.77
C ALA A 49 1.44 17.81 20.43
N PHE A 50 0.53 17.95 19.45
CA PHE A 50 0.75 17.40 18.10
C PHE A 50 1.89 18.13 17.39
N THR A 51 1.93 19.46 17.50
CA THR A 51 2.98 20.27 16.85
C THR A 51 4.37 19.88 17.38
N THR A 52 4.56 19.86 18.69
CA THR A 52 5.86 19.51 19.31
C THR A 52 6.28 18.07 19.04
N ALA A 53 5.34 17.13 18.93
CA ALA A 53 5.65 15.73 18.65
C ALA A 53 6.06 15.47 17.19
N ASN A 54 5.62 16.31 16.26
CA ASN A 54 5.70 16.03 14.82
C ASN A 54 6.50 17.05 14.01
N PHE A 55 6.87 18.20 14.58
CA PHE A 55 7.63 19.25 13.92
C PHE A 55 8.75 19.75 14.83
N SER A 56 9.99 19.63 14.36
CA SER A 56 11.20 20.09 15.05
C SER A 56 11.88 21.15 14.20
N THR A 57 12.15 22.32 14.77
CA THR A 57 12.93 23.36 14.10
C THR A 57 14.38 22.92 13.98
N VAL A 58 14.93 23.02 12.77
CA VAL A 58 16.32 22.68 12.44
C VAL A 58 16.95 23.81 11.64
N VAL A 59 18.28 23.88 11.66
CA VAL A 59 19.04 24.77 10.79
C VAL A 59 19.63 23.94 9.67
N ILE A 60 19.45 24.40 8.43
CA ILE A 60 20.02 23.76 7.26
C ILE A 60 20.92 24.73 6.51
N THR A 61 22.01 24.21 5.97
CA THR A 61 22.87 24.97 5.08
C THR A 61 22.27 24.94 3.67
N THR A 62 21.98 26.12 3.14
CA THR A 62 21.43 26.31 1.81
C THR A 62 22.41 27.13 0.97
N GLN A 63 22.56 26.76 -0.30
CA GLN A 63 23.43 27.48 -1.20
C GLN A 63 22.75 28.77 -1.68
N ALA A 64 23.38 29.91 -1.46
CA ALA A 64 22.91 31.24 -1.84
C ALA A 64 23.91 31.86 -2.84
N GLY A 65 23.92 31.36 -4.07
CA GLY A 65 24.92 31.72 -5.07
C GLY A 65 26.25 31.02 -4.80
N PHE A 66 27.31 31.79 -4.55
CA PHE A 66 28.64 31.25 -4.21
C PHE A 66 28.84 31.04 -2.71
N ASP A 67 27.96 31.57 -1.87
CA ASP A 67 28.06 31.48 -0.42
C ASP A 67 27.06 30.46 0.14
N GLU A 68 27.43 29.85 1.26
CA GLU A 68 26.56 29.03 2.07
C GLU A 68 25.85 29.88 3.12
N ARG A 69 24.54 29.68 3.26
CA ARG A 69 23.72 30.37 4.25
C ARG A 69 22.90 29.39 5.07
N GLU A 70 22.99 29.54 6.37
CA GLU A 70 22.10 28.87 7.32
C GLU A 70 20.69 29.44 7.23
N THR A 71 19.72 28.57 7.00
CA THR A 71 18.29 28.91 6.92
C THR A 71 17.50 28.00 7.86
N GLU A 72 16.50 28.56 8.53
CA GLU A 72 15.57 27.80 9.36
C GLU A 72 14.70 26.86 8.51
N ALA A 73 14.58 25.62 8.94
CA ALA A 73 13.70 24.60 8.38
C ALA A 73 12.98 23.84 9.49
N TYR A 74 12.01 23.02 9.10
CA TYR A 74 11.42 22.01 9.98
C TYR A 74 11.82 20.62 9.50
N GLU A 75 12.24 19.78 10.44
CA GLU A 75 12.14 18.33 10.34
C GLU A 75 10.74 17.91 10.80
N MET A 76 10.16 16.91 10.15
CA MET A 76 8.84 16.41 10.51
C MET A 76 8.73 14.90 10.38
N THR A 77 7.93 14.31 11.26
CA THR A 77 7.56 12.89 11.23
C THR A 77 6.62 12.60 10.07
N LYS A 78 6.34 11.31 9.83
CA LYS A 78 5.26 10.87 8.93
C LYS A 78 3.93 11.57 9.23
N ASP A 79 3.55 11.68 10.50
CA ASP A 79 2.24 12.22 10.88
C ASP A 79 2.18 13.74 10.67
N GLY A 80 3.27 14.47 10.98
CA GLY A 80 3.39 15.89 10.67
C GLY A 80 3.36 16.17 9.17
N PHE A 81 4.07 15.34 8.39
CA PHE A 81 4.07 15.41 6.94
C PHE A 81 2.67 15.19 6.34
N VAL A 82 1.97 14.12 6.75
CA VAL A 82 0.61 13.84 6.27
C VAL A 82 -0.32 14.98 6.61
N PHE A 83 -0.29 15.47 7.86
CA PHE A 83 -1.14 16.59 8.29
C PHE A 83 -0.91 17.85 7.44
N LEU A 84 0.35 18.19 7.16
CA LEU A 84 0.71 19.31 6.30
C LEU A 84 0.18 19.15 4.87
N VAL A 85 0.39 17.97 4.27
CA VAL A 85 0.03 17.70 2.87
C VAL A 85 -1.48 17.65 2.65
N MET A 86 -2.28 17.27 3.65
CA MET A 86 -3.74 17.32 3.56
C MET A 86 -4.26 18.74 3.25
N GLY A 87 -3.54 19.78 3.69
CA GLY A 87 -3.84 21.17 3.38
C GLY A 87 -3.28 21.68 2.04
N PHE A 88 -2.59 20.85 1.26
CA PHE A 88 -2.00 21.26 -0.03
C PHE A 88 -2.96 21.07 -1.21
N THR A 89 -2.81 21.95 -2.19
CA THR A 89 -3.47 21.91 -3.49
C THR A 89 -2.45 21.68 -4.62
N GLY A 90 -2.93 21.21 -5.77
CA GLY A 90 -2.15 20.93 -6.99
C GLY A 90 -2.10 19.44 -7.37
N LYS A 91 -1.68 19.14 -8.61
CA LYS A 91 -1.67 17.78 -9.18
C LYS A 91 -0.90 16.76 -8.32
N LYS A 92 0.30 17.11 -7.84
CA LYS A 92 1.11 16.24 -6.97
C LYS A 92 0.45 15.97 -5.61
N ALA A 93 -0.20 16.99 -5.03
CA ALA A 93 -0.94 16.83 -3.79
C ALA A 93 -2.19 15.96 -3.97
N ALA A 94 -2.89 16.10 -5.10
CA ALA A 94 -4.00 15.22 -5.45
C ALA A 94 -3.53 13.76 -5.59
N ALA A 95 -2.47 13.51 -6.37
CA ALA A 95 -1.91 12.17 -6.53
C ALA A 95 -1.48 11.53 -5.21
N PHE A 96 -0.84 12.29 -4.30
CA PHE A 96 -0.52 11.80 -2.96
C PHE A 96 -1.78 11.42 -2.17
N LYS A 97 -2.80 12.28 -2.18
CA LYS A 97 -4.07 12.02 -1.45
C LYS A 97 -4.79 10.80 -2.00
N GLU A 98 -4.84 10.62 -3.32
CA GLU A 98 -5.41 9.44 -3.97
C GLU A 98 -4.64 8.17 -3.60
N ALA A 99 -3.31 8.21 -3.65
CA ALA A 99 -2.47 7.08 -3.24
C ALA A 99 -2.65 6.72 -1.75
N TYR A 100 -2.76 7.73 -0.89
CA TYR A 100 -3.04 7.53 0.53
C TYR A 100 -4.42 6.90 0.74
N ILE A 101 -5.47 7.38 0.07
CA ILE A 101 -6.82 6.80 0.13
C ILE A 101 -6.84 5.36 -0.41
N ALA A 102 -6.15 5.10 -1.53
CA ALA A 102 -6.07 3.77 -2.11
C ALA A 102 -5.45 2.76 -1.14
N GLU A 103 -4.42 3.18 -0.38
CA GLU A 103 -3.81 2.33 0.63
C GLU A 103 -4.75 2.02 1.80
N PHE A 104 -5.57 3.00 2.22
CA PHE A 104 -6.63 2.74 3.22
C PHE A 104 -7.67 1.75 2.71
N ASN A 105 -8.14 1.90 1.47
CA ASN A 105 -9.09 0.96 0.86
C ASN A 105 -8.48 -0.44 0.71
N ARG A 106 -7.19 -0.53 0.38
CA ARG A 106 -6.45 -1.80 0.32
C ARG A 106 -6.42 -2.47 1.70
N MET A 107 -6.10 -1.72 2.75
CA MET A 107 -6.12 -2.24 4.13
C MET A 107 -7.53 -2.63 4.59
N GLU A 108 -8.55 -1.86 4.24
CA GLU A 108 -9.96 -2.19 4.55
C GLU A 108 -10.38 -3.49 3.85
N GLU A 109 -10.00 -3.66 2.58
CA GLU A 109 -10.25 -4.88 1.82
C GLU A 109 -9.52 -6.08 2.44
N GLU A 110 -8.27 -5.92 2.85
CA GLU A 110 -7.52 -6.96 3.56
C GLU A 110 -8.22 -7.37 4.86
N ILE A 111 -8.69 -6.42 5.66
CA ILE A 111 -9.43 -6.70 6.91
C ILE A 111 -10.76 -7.40 6.60
N ARG A 112 -11.46 -6.97 5.55
CA ARG A 112 -12.72 -7.58 5.12
C ARG A 112 -12.53 -9.02 4.67
N GLN A 113 -11.45 -9.31 3.94
CA GLN A 113 -11.06 -10.64 3.51
C GLN A 113 -10.48 -11.50 4.65
N GLN A 114 -9.95 -10.87 5.70
CA GLN A 114 -9.54 -11.52 6.95
C GLN A 114 -10.71 -11.97 7.84
N LYS A 115 -11.98 -11.74 7.47
CA LYS A 115 -13.08 -12.53 8.06
C LYS A 115 -12.83 -14.00 7.68
N ASN A 116 -12.20 -14.68 8.62
CA ASN A 116 -11.52 -15.94 8.43
C ASN A 116 -12.56 -17.07 8.41
N ASP A 117 -13.23 -17.25 7.27
CA ASP A 117 -14.13 -18.37 7.01
C ASP A 117 -13.34 -19.65 6.61
N MET A 118 -12.08 -19.76 7.05
CA MET A 118 -11.25 -20.96 6.87
C MET A 118 -11.42 -21.86 8.08
N ILE A 119 -12.18 -22.93 7.91
CA ILE A 119 -12.36 -23.97 8.92
C ILE A 119 -11.37 -25.09 8.61
N PHE A 120 -10.31 -25.17 9.40
CA PHE A 120 -9.36 -26.28 9.31
C PHE A 120 -10.02 -27.56 9.83
N GLY A 121 -9.84 -28.65 9.10
CA GLY A 121 -10.31 -29.95 9.52
C GLY A 121 -9.60 -30.42 10.79
N ASP A 122 -10.34 -31.16 11.61
CA ASP A 122 -9.78 -31.88 12.74
C ASP A 122 -10.58 -33.18 12.96
N SER A 123 -10.39 -33.83 14.11
CA SER A 123 -11.12 -35.06 14.43
C SER A 123 -12.65 -34.91 14.52
N ARG A 124 -13.18 -33.68 14.62
CA ARG A 124 -14.57 -33.30 14.91
C ARG A 124 -15.21 -32.37 13.86
N THR A 125 -14.45 -31.82 12.92
CA THR A 125 -14.98 -30.97 11.84
C THR A 125 -15.78 -31.80 10.81
N LEU A 126 -17.02 -31.36 10.52
CA LEU A 126 -17.90 -31.95 9.51
C LEU A 126 -18.43 -30.86 8.56
N VAL A 127 -18.54 -31.19 7.28
CA VAL A 127 -19.31 -30.43 6.29
C VAL A 127 -20.69 -31.08 6.17
N ILE A 128 -21.75 -30.29 6.36
CA ILE A 128 -23.13 -30.75 6.19
C ILE A 128 -23.66 -30.16 4.90
N HIS A 129 -24.07 -31.01 3.96
CA HIS A 129 -24.76 -30.59 2.75
C HIS A 129 -26.26 -30.59 3.02
N LEU A 130 -26.92 -29.47 2.75
CA LEU A 130 -28.36 -29.32 2.88
C LEU A 130 -29.03 -29.37 1.50
N ASP A 131 -30.28 -29.83 1.45
CA ASP A 131 -31.14 -29.70 0.27
C ASP A 131 -31.84 -28.32 0.20
N GLU A 132 -32.64 -28.10 -0.84
CA GLU A 132 -33.38 -26.84 -1.05
C GLU A 132 -34.42 -26.54 0.04
N HIS A 133 -34.81 -27.54 0.83
CA HIS A 133 -35.74 -27.42 1.95
C HIS A 133 -35.03 -27.30 3.30
N GLY A 134 -33.69 -27.31 3.32
CA GLY A 134 -32.87 -27.22 4.53
C GLY A 134 -32.68 -28.54 5.27
N ASN A 135 -33.07 -29.68 4.69
CA ASN A 135 -32.82 -30.99 5.30
C ASN A 135 -31.39 -31.46 5.01
N ILE A 136 -30.84 -32.29 5.89
CA ILE A 136 -29.51 -32.89 5.70
C ILE A 136 -29.55 -33.87 4.52
N LYS A 137 -28.78 -33.57 3.48
CA LYS A 137 -28.55 -34.44 2.32
C LYS A 137 -27.38 -35.39 2.56
N SER A 138 -26.28 -34.88 3.12
CA SER A 138 -25.10 -35.68 3.46
C SER A 138 -24.21 -34.97 4.46
N THR A 139 -23.30 -35.72 5.08
CA THR A 139 -22.26 -35.21 5.97
C THR A 139 -20.91 -35.80 5.59
N GLU A 140 -19.87 -34.98 5.50
CA GLU A 140 -18.50 -35.40 5.23
C GLU A 140 -17.57 -34.96 6.37
N LYS A 141 -16.67 -35.83 6.80
CA LYS A 141 -15.64 -35.46 7.78
C LYS A 141 -14.52 -34.72 7.07
N VAL A 142 -14.10 -33.58 7.62
CA VAL A 142 -12.99 -32.80 7.08
C VAL A 142 -11.67 -33.36 7.64
N PRO A 143 -10.78 -33.92 6.81
CA PRO A 143 -9.47 -34.42 7.25
C PRO A 143 -8.61 -33.33 7.91
N GLY A 144 -7.68 -33.72 8.79
CA GLY A 144 -6.84 -32.78 9.54
C GLY A 144 -5.90 -31.92 8.70
N ASP A 145 -5.63 -32.32 7.46
CA ASP A 145 -4.82 -31.62 6.46
C ASP A 145 -5.68 -30.84 5.44
N SER A 146 -7.00 -30.80 5.64
CA SER A 146 -7.95 -30.14 4.74
C SER A 146 -8.50 -28.86 5.34
N VAL A 147 -8.97 -27.96 4.48
CA VAL A 147 -9.61 -26.70 4.88
C VAL A 147 -10.90 -26.48 4.11
N VAL A 148 -11.94 -26.05 4.82
CA VAL A 148 -13.21 -25.63 4.24
C VAL A 148 -13.23 -24.11 4.21
N CYS A 149 -13.37 -23.53 3.03
CA CYS A 149 -13.43 -22.10 2.86
C CYS A 149 -14.10 -21.73 1.53
N THR A 150 -14.47 -20.46 1.38
CA THR A 150 -14.88 -19.94 0.07
C THR A 150 -13.67 -19.91 -0.87
N PHE A 151 -13.92 -19.95 -2.18
CA PHE A 151 -12.85 -19.78 -3.16
C PHE A 151 -12.08 -18.46 -2.99
N GLN A 152 -12.76 -17.38 -2.56
CA GLN A 152 -12.13 -16.09 -2.32
C GLN A 152 -11.13 -16.16 -1.15
N SER A 153 -11.55 -16.77 -0.03
CA SER A 153 -10.68 -16.98 1.14
C SER A 153 -9.48 -17.87 0.79
N PHE A 154 -9.70 -18.94 0.02
CA PHE A 154 -8.63 -19.80 -0.49
C PHE A 154 -7.63 -19.01 -1.33
N LYS A 155 -8.12 -18.28 -2.36
CA LYS A 155 -7.31 -17.49 -3.28
C LYS A 155 -6.46 -16.45 -2.53
N PHE A 156 -7.08 -15.69 -1.62
CA PHE A 156 -6.38 -14.71 -0.81
C PHE A 156 -5.26 -15.36 0.03
N TRP A 157 -5.55 -16.48 0.69
CA TRP A 157 -4.59 -17.17 1.54
C TRP A 157 -3.36 -17.65 0.74
N VAL A 158 -3.56 -18.28 -0.41
CA VAL A 158 -2.43 -18.76 -1.23
C VAL A 158 -1.63 -17.60 -1.84
N GLU A 159 -2.28 -16.52 -2.30
CA GLU A 159 -1.61 -15.31 -2.82
C GLU A 159 -0.74 -14.64 -1.76
N ARG A 160 -1.25 -14.53 -0.53
CA ARG A 160 -0.47 -14.00 0.59
C ARG A 160 0.75 -14.87 0.95
N ASN A 161 0.70 -16.15 0.67
CA ASN A 161 1.81 -17.09 0.88
C ASN A 161 2.71 -17.25 -0.37
N GLY A 162 2.57 -16.36 -1.35
CA GLY A 162 3.46 -16.30 -2.53
C GLY A 162 3.06 -17.22 -3.68
N TRP A 163 1.87 -17.81 -3.65
CA TRP A 163 1.35 -18.67 -4.71
C TRP A 163 0.38 -17.91 -5.61
N LEU A 164 0.38 -18.19 -6.91
CA LEU A 164 -0.58 -17.59 -7.86
C LEU A 164 -1.74 -18.56 -8.14
N VAL A 165 -2.98 -18.08 -8.07
CA VAL A 165 -4.16 -18.83 -8.55
C VAL A 165 -4.65 -18.23 -9.86
N ILE A 166 -4.55 -19.02 -10.93
CA ILE A 166 -5.02 -18.67 -12.26
C ILE A 166 -5.97 -19.76 -12.76
N ARG A 167 -7.07 -19.37 -13.42
CA ARG A 167 -7.91 -20.36 -14.10
C ARG A 167 -7.13 -20.93 -15.28
N ARG A 168 -7.37 -22.21 -15.59
CA ARG A 168 -6.72 -22.90 -16.71
C ARG A 168 -6.88 -22.14 -18.03
N ASP A 169 -8.07 -21.62 -18.29
CA ASP A 169 -8.38 -20.92 -19.53
C ASP A 169 -7.60 -19.59 -19.62
N ASP A 170 -7.56 -18.81 -18.54
CA ASP A 170 -6.79 -17.55 -18.45
C ASP A 170 -5.28 -17.78 -18.65
N LEU A 171 -4.74 -18.87 -18.09
CA LEU A 171 -3.32 -19.25 -18.28
C LEU A 171 -3.03 -19.60 -19.74
N THR A 172 -3.96 -20.30 -20.39
CA THR A 172 -3.86 -20.69 -21.80
C THR A 172 -3.86 -19.45 -22.69
N GLU A 173 -4.71 -18.47 -22.40
CA GLU A 173 -4.78 -17.20 -23.13
C GLU A 173 -3.49 -16.38 -22.96
N LEU A 174 -3.02 -16.18 -21.73
CA LEU A 174 -1.78 -15.46 -21.43
C LEU A 174 -0.57 -16.09 -22.16
N PHE A 175 -0.50 -17.42 -22.17
CA PHE A 175 0.55 -18.14 -22.88
C PHE A 175 0.47 -17.95 -24.39
N ASN A 176 -0.73 -18.08 -24.97
CA ASN A 176 -0.97 -17.88 -26.40
C ASN A 176 -0.66 -16.44 -26.84
N GLU A 177 -1.00 -15.43 -26.05
CA GLU A 177 -0.61 -14.05 -26.30
C GLU A 177 0.91 -13.86 -26.28
N THR A 178 1.59 -14.49 -25.32
CA THR A 178 3.05 -14.43 -25.21
C THR A 178 3.72 -15.06 -26.43
N LEU A 179 3.24 -16.24 -26.87
CA LEU A 179 3.72 -16.90 -28.08
C LEU A 179 3.53 -16.04 -29.34
N ARG A 180 2.37 -15.38 -29.49
CA ARG A 180 2.11 -14.44 -30.59
C ARG A 180 3.08 -13.27 -30.59
N LYS A 181 3.39 -12.69 -29.42
CA LYS A 181 4.34 -11.57 -29.28
C LYS A 181 5.76 -11.94 -29.70
N ILE A 182 6.15 -13.20 -29.54
CA ILE A 182 7.48 -13.71 -29.92
C ILE A 182 7.49 -14.45 -31.27
N GLY A 183 6.39 -14.38 -32.04
CA GLY A 183 6.31 -14.94 -33.39
C GLY A 183 6.23 -16.47 -33.46
N LEU A 184 5.89 -17.14 -32.37
CA LEU A 184 5.72 -18.60 -32.32
C LEU A 184 4.24 -19.00 -32.46
N PRO A 185 3.94 -20.15 -33.09
CA PRO A 185 2.57 -20.63 -33.22
C PRO A 185 1.97 -20.96 -31.84
N ALA A 186 0.80 -20.39 -31.56
CA ALA A 186 0.05 -20.63 -30.34
C ALA A 186 -0.59 -22.03 -30.38
N THR A 187 0.12 -23.04 -29.89
CA THR A 187 -0.44 -24.38 -29.68
C THR A 187 0.11 -24.95 -28.38
N LEU A 188 -0.68 -24.92 -27.30
CA LEU A 188 -0.47 -25.85 -26.20
C LEU A 188 -1.03 -27.21 -26.63
N PRO A 189 -0.24 -28.30 -26.60
CA PRO A 189 -0.82 -29.63 -26.74
C PRO A 189 -1.69 -29.90 -25.52
N ASN A 190 -2.88 -30.44 -25.77
CA ASN A 190 -3.82 -30.82 -24.72
C ASN A 190 -3.15 -31.90 -23.84
N PRO A 191 -2.90 -31.68 -22.54
CA PRO A 191 -2.43 -32.75 -21.67
C PRO A 191 -3.60 -33.70 -21.44
N GLN A 192 -3.36 -34.99 -21.67
CA GLN A 192 -4.27 -36.07 -21.28
C GLN A 192 -4.50 -36.08 -19.77
#